data_AF-A0A4Y8RX58-F1
#
_entry.id   AF-A0A4Y8RX58-F1
#
_cell.length_a   1.000
_cell.length_b   1.000
_cell.length_c   1.000
_cell.angle_alpha   90.00
_cell.angle_beta   90.00
_cell.angle_gamma   90.00
#
_symmetry.space_group_name_H-M   'P 1'
#
loop_
_entity.id
_entity.type
_entity.pdbx_description
1 polymer ?
#
loop_
_entity_poly.entity_id
_entity_poly.type
_entity_poly.pdbx_seq_one_letter_code
_entity_poly.pdbx_strand_id
1 'polypeptide(L)'
;MRPQYFKHRALFDFDQQTNDVGFPLPWTKGNEDNHFLFRLYKKNKEQYEPFYQYQLNFFLGRYSDANEQEFFVHVKQIITDAISELVNKNRYTSKHARERQNRMQLQEFLEYLNTLDQWFIQSTDLETIKRQLEEIAKLNAENKKLKEENKKLRELETKDYIDIRVGRHKTLYHLMLQIRELKLNDNKELANATTLNIWSKMIAKYFRAGGKEISMESVKRYFPPENNADLTKYKDIPQKDKLFTIVPAKKRSL
;
A
#
# COMPACT_ATOMS: atom_id res chain seq x y z
N MET A 1 29.31 -9.59 19.27
CA MET A 1 29.30 -10.15 17.90
C MET A 1 28.99 -11.63 17.98
N ARG A 2 28.07 -12.11 17.16
CA ARG A 2 27.58 -13.50 17.16
C ARG A 2 28.62 -14.45 16.54
N PRO A 3 28.58 -15.75 16.88
CA PRO A 3 29.54 -16.73 16.36
C PRO A 3 29.28 -17.14 14.90
N GLN A 4 28.07 -16.90 14.39
CA GLN A 4 27.70 -17.22 13.01
C GLN A 4 26.60 -16.26 12.56
N TYR A 5 26.85 -15.52 11.48
CA TYR A 5 25.88 -14.61 10.87
C TYR A 5 25.20 -15.21 9.65
N PHE A 6 25.85 -16.15 8.97
CA PHE A 6 25.39 -16.66 7.69
C PHE A 6 25.17 -18.17 7.71
N LYS A 7 24.23 -18.61 6.86
CA LYS A 7 23.94 -20.01 6.65
C LYS A 7 25.06 -20.64 5.83
N HIS A 8 25.78 -21.58 6.45
CA HIS A 8 26.80 -22.37 5.76
C HIS A 8 26.19 -23.51 4.95
N ARG A 9 26.89 -23.95 3.89
CA ARG A 9 26.47 -25.14 3.14
C ARG A 9 26.57 -26.39 3.98
N ALA A 10 25.74 -27.38 3.70
CA ALA A 10 25.98 -28.72 4.20
C ALA A 10 27.29 -29.28 3.62
N LEU A 11 27.98 -30.12 4.38
CA LEU A 11 29.11 -30.89 3.84
C LEU A 11 28.61 -31.72 2.64
N PHE A 12 29.40 -31.74 1.56
CA PHE A 12 29.08 -32.46 0.31
C PHE A 12 27.89 -31.90 -0.49
N ASP A 13 27.45 -30.67 -0.20
CA ASP A 13 26.52 -29.93 -1.07
C ASP A 13 27.28 -29.20 -2.20
N PHE A 14 27.13 -29.72 -3.42
CA PHE A 14 27.78 -29.23 -4.63
C PHE A 14 26.91 -28.29 -5.46
N ASP A 15 25.71 -27.89 -4.99
CA ASP A 15 24.85 -26.98 -5.75
C ASP A 15 25.57 -25.64 -6.01
N GLN A 16 25.63 -25.25 -7.27
CA GLN A 16 26.27 -24.01 -7.67
C GLN A 16 25.38 -22.78 -7.48
N GLN A 17 24.06 -22.97 -7.37
CA GLN A 17 23.08 -21.89 -7.30
C GLN A 17 22.56 -21.56 -5.89
N THR A 18 22.96 -22.30 -4.86
CA THR A 18 22.56 -22.01 -3.47
C THR A 18 23.02 -20.61 -2.99
N ASN A 19 22.22 -20.05 -2.09
CA ASN A 19 22.52 -18.84 -1.32
C ASN A 19 23.41 -19.12 -0.09
N ASP A 20 23.70 -20.38 0.22
CA ASP A 20 24.55 -20.78 1.33
C ASP A 20 26.04 -20.41 1.11
N VAL A 21 26.67 -19.91 2.17
CA VAL A 21 28.06 -19.44 2.17
C VAL A 21 29.02 -20.57 2.59
N GLY A 22 30.02 -20.88 1.77
CA GLY A 22 31.15 -21.75 2.16
C GLY A 22 30.89 -23.14 2.80
N PHE A 23 32.02 -23.83 3.02
CA PHE A 23 32.28 -24.93 3.98
C PHE A 23 32.10 -24.60 5.48
N PRO A 24 31.27 -25.24 6.32
CA PRO A 24 31.43 -25.14 7.77
C PRO A 24 32.64 -25.99 8.19
N LEU A 25 33.83 -25.39 8.09
CA LEU A 25 35.10 -25.96 8.51
C LEU A 25 35.63 -25.14 9.72
N PRO A 26 36.47 -25.71 10.60
CA PRO A 26 36.93 -25.03 11.81
C PRO A 26 37.93 -23.93 11.46
N TRP A 27 37.42 -22.74 11.13
CA TRP A 27 38.25 -21.60 10.77
C TRP A 27 37.97 -20.36 11.63
N THR A 28 38.95 -19.46 11.68
CA THR A 28 38.84 -18.16 12.35
C THR A 28 37.76 -17.28 11.71
N LYS A 29 37.07 -16.48 12.52
CA LYS A 29 35.93 -15.60 12.18
C LYS A 29 36.03 -14.83 10.85
N GLY A 30 37.21 -14.32 10.48
CA GLY A 30 37.41 -13.61 9.20
C GLY A 30 37.12 -14.46 7.94
N ASN A 31 36.99 -15.79 8.08
CA ASN A 31 36.67 -16.66 6.95
C ASN A 31 35.18 -16.68 6.60
N GLU A 32 34.28 -16.42 7.56
CA GLU A 32 32.82 -16.36 7.30
C GLU A 32 32.47 -15.16 6.40
N ASP A 33 32.99 -13.97 6.71
CA ASP A 33 32.79 -12.75 5.93
C ASP A 33 33.33 -12.89 4.49
N ASN A 34 34.50 -13.52 4.35
CA ASN A 34 35.09 -13.83 3.05
C ASN A 34 34.23 -14.82 2.23
N HIS A 35 33.57 -15.78 2.88
CA HIS A 35 32.65 -16.68 2.20
C HIS A 35 31.36 -15.98 1.77
N PHE A 36 30.87 -15.03 2.56
CA PHE A 36 29.78 -14.15 2.16
C PHE A 36 30.14 -13.33 0.92
N LEU A 37 31.28 -12.64 0.94
CA LEU A 37 31.78 -11.89 -0.22
C LEU A 37 31.96 -12.79 -1.46
N PHE A 38 32.54 -13.97 -1.29
CA PHE A 38 32.71 -14.92 -2.39
C PHE A 38 31.39 -15.36 -3.02
N ARG A 39 30.33 -15.50 -2.21
CA ARG A 39 28.99 -15.77 -2.73
C ARG A 39 28.37 -14.56 -3.40
N LEU A 40 28.50 -13.39 -2.79
CA LEU A 40 28.00 -12.14 -3.33
C LEU A 40 28.57 -11.85 -4.73
N TYR A 41 29.86 -12.10 -4.96
CA TYR A 41 30.49 -11.92 -6.27
C TYR A 41 29.89 -12.78 -7.40
N LYS A 42 29.07 -13.78 -7.07
CA LYS A 42 28.37 -14.63 -8.05
C LYS A 42 26.91 -14.20 -8.27
N LYS A 43 26.46 -13.10 -7.68
CA LYS A 43 25.09 -12.60 -7.74
C LYS A 43 25.00 -11.34 -8.61
N ASN A 44 23.86 -11.15 -9.28
CA ASN A 44 23.49 -9.90 -9.94
C ASN A 44 22.51 -9.08 -9.07
N LYS A 45 22.13 -7.89 -9.54
CA LYS A 45 21.25 -6.96 -8.80
C LYS A 45 19.91 -7.59 -8.44
N GLU A 46 19.33 -8.37 -9.34
CA GLU A 46 18.05 -9.05 -9.13
C GLU A 46 18.13 -10.11 -8.02
N GLN A 47 19.33 -10.59 -7.71
CA GLN A 47 19.59 -11.61 -6.70
C GLN A 47 20.04 -11.03 -5.34
N TYR A 48 20.31 -9.73 -5.24
CA TYR A 48 20.78 -9.11 -4.00
C TYR A 48 19.76 -9.22 -2.87
N GLU A 49 18.49 -8.88 -3.14
CA GLU A 49 17.43 -8.97 -2.15
C GLU A 49 17.13 -10.41 -1.72
N PRO A 50 16.90 -11.37 -2.63
CA PRO A 50 16.74 -12.77 -2.25
C PRO A 50 17.92 -13.32 -1.45
N PHE A 51 19.15 -12.92 -1.78
CA PHE A 51 20.34 -13.36 -1.06
C PHE A 51 20.42 -12.76 0.35
N TYR A 52 20.19 -11.45 0.49
CA TYR A 52 20.17 -10.77 1.79
C TYR A 52 19.08 -11.34 2.70
N GLN A 53 17.84 -11.44 2.20
CA GLN A 53 16.70 -11.95 2.97
C GLN A 53 16.90 -13.41 3.40
N TYR A 54 17.49 -14.24 2.54
CA TYR A 54 17.80 -15.62 2.89
C TYR A 54 18.75 -15.72 4.09
N GLN A 55 19.80 -14.89 4.11
CA GLN A 55 20.78 -14.87 5.19
C GLN A 55 20.21 -14.24 6.47
N LEU A 56 19.43 -13.16 6.33
CA LEU A 56 18.72 -12.54 7.44
C LEU A 56 17.75 -13.52 8.12
N ASN A 57 16.95 -14.24 7.35
CA ASN A 57 16.00 -15.22 7.89
C ASN A 57 16.69 -16.35 8.64
N PHE A 58 17.85 -16.81 8.15
CA PHE A 58 18.67 -17.77 8.89
C PHE A 58 19.17 -17.17 10.21
N PHE A 59 19.68 -15.94 10.19
CA PHE A 59 20.21 -15.27 11.37
C PHE A 59 19.14 -15.08 12.46
N LEU A 60 17.97 -14.57 12.08
CA LEU A 60 16.83 -14.40 12.99
C LEU A 60 16.28 -15.73 13.49
N GLY A 61 16.28 -16.77 12.65
CA GLY A 61 15.88 -18.12 13.05
C GLY A 61 16.88 -18.79 14.01
N ARG A 62 18.14 -18.35 14.03
CA ARG A 62 19.20 -18.93 14.87
C ARG A 62 19.28 -18.33 16.26
N TYR A 63 18.96 -17.05 16.43
CA TYR A 63 19.07 -16.34 17.71
C TYR A 63 17.74 -15.68 18.06
N SER A 64 17.14 -16.09 19.17
CA SER A 64 15.82 -15.60 19.61
C SER A 64 15.79 -14.12 20.00
N ASP A 65 16.95 -13.56 20.34
CA ASP A 65 17.14 -12.16 20.75
C ASP A 65 17.74 -11.29 19.63
N ALA A 66 17.98 -11.86 18.44
CA ALA A 66 18.49 -11.10 17.31
C ALA A 66 17.41 -10.24 16.66
N ASN A 67 17.85 -9.16 16.03
CA ASN A 67 17.01 -8.29 15.22
C ASN A 67 17.70 -7.97 13.89
N GLU A 68 16.94 -7.38 12.97
CA GLU A 68 17.43 -7.06 11.63
C GLU A 68 18.55 -6.01 11.65
N GLN A 69 18.49 -5.04 12.57
CA GLN A 69 19.50 -3.99 12.69
C GLN A 69 20.89 -4.59 12.98
N GLU A 70 20.97 -5.56 13.90
CA GLU A 70 22.23 -6.25 14.22
C GLU A 70 22.84 -6.92 12.99
N PHE A 71 22.01 -7.61 12.20
CA PHE A 71 22.44 -8.26 10.96
C PHE A 71 22.87 -7.23 9.90
N PHE A 72 22.07 -6.20 9.70
CA PHE A 72 22.31 -5.15 8.72
C PHE A 72 23.64 -4.42 8.99
N VAL A 73 23.91 -4.05 10.26
CA VAL A 73 25.18 -3.42 10.67
C VAL A 73 26.37 -4.32 10.29
N HIS A 74 26.29 -5.63 10.60
CA HIS A 74 27.37 -6.58 10.30
C HIS A 74 27.60 -6.70 8.79
N VAL A 75 26.54 -6.89 8.00
CA VAL A 75 26.63 -6.99 6.54
C VAL A 75 27.19 -5.70 5.93
N LYS A 76 26.70 -4.54 6.36
CA LYS A 76 27.19 -3.24 5.86
C LYS A 76 28.67 -3.06 6.17
N GLN A 77 29.12 -3.42 7.38
CA GLN A 77 30.52 -3.35 7.78
C GLN A 77 31.42 -4.22 6.88
N ILE A 78 31.05 -5.48 6.62
CA ILE A 78 31.80 -6.37 5.72
C ILE A 78 32.00 -5.72 4.34
N ILE A 79 30.94 -5.13 3.80
CA ILE A 79 30.95 -4.53 2.47
C ILE A 79 31.84 -3.28 2.44
N THR A 80 31.73 -2.40 3.45
CA THR A 80 32.56 -1.19 3.52
C THR A 80 34.03 -1.48 3.78
N ASP A 81 34.32 -2.49 4.58
CA ASP A 81 35.70 -2.93 4.87
C ASP A 81 36.31 -3.52 3.60
N ALA A 82 35.59 -4.39 2.88
CA ALA A 82 36.04 -4.97 1.62
C ALA A 82 36.24 -3.91 0.51
N ILE A 83 35.38 -2.89 0.41
CA ILE A 83 35.58 -1.75 -0.50
C ILE A 83 36.87 -1.01 -0.13
N SER A 84 37.07 -0.73 1.15
CA SER A 84 38.24 0.00 1.65
C SER A 84 39.55 -0.75 1.37
N GLU A 85 39.56 -2.07 1.57
CA GLU A 85 40.69 -2.94 1.20
C GLU A 85 40.99 -2.87 -0.30
N LEU A 86 39.98 -2.98 -1.16
CA LEU A 86 40.17 -2.92 -2.62
C LEU A 86 40.62 -1.54 -3.12
N VAL A 87 40.25 -0.46 -2.42
CA VAL A 87 40.72 0.91 -2.73
C VAL A 87 42.21 1.07 -2.45
N ASN A 88 42.69 0.46 -1.36
CA ASN A 88 44.07 0.61 -0.87
C ASN A 88 45.06 -0.37 -1.52
N LYS A 89 44.60 -1.30 -2.36
CA LYS A 89 45.47 -2.28 -3.04
C LYS A 89 46.27 -1.69 -4.19
N ASN A 90 47.45 -2.29 -4.42
CA ASN A 90 48.34 -1.95 -5.52
C ASN A 90 47.68 -2.26 -6.89
N ARG A 91 47.63 -1.23 -7.76
CA ARG A 91 46.99 -1.28 -9.08
C ARG A 91 47.84 -1.96 -10.17
N TYR A 92 49.12 -2.24 -9.89
CA TYR A 92 50.06 -2.82 -10.87
C TYR A 92 50.16 -4.35 -10.80
N THR A 93 49.08 -5.03 -10.38
CA THR A 93 49.05 -6.50 -10.30
C THR A 93 48.17 -7.11 -11.39
N SER A 94 48.45 -8.35 -11.78
CA SER A 94 47.62 -9.10 -12.74
C SER A 94 46.17 -9.33 -12.28
N LYS A 95 45.87 -9.08 -11.00
CA LYS A 95 44.53 -9.22 -10.40
C LYS A 95 43.71 -7.92 -10.47
N HIS A 96 44.31 -6.80 -10.90
CA HIS A 96 43.68 -5.48 -10.83
C HIS A 96 42.32 -5.40 -11.54
N ALA A 97 42.18 -6.03 -12.73
CA ALA A 97 40.92 -6.04 -13.46
C ALA A 97 39.78 -6.71 -12.68
N ARG A 98 40.06 -7.85 -12.05
CA ARG A 98 39.10 -8.57 -11.19
C ARG A 98 38.78 -7.77 -9.93
N GLU A 99 39.79 -7.18 -9.29
CA GLU A 99 39.60 -6.36 -8.09
C GLU A 99 38.75 -5.12 -8.36
N ARG A 100 38.91 -4.49 -9.54
CA ARG A 100 38.06 -3.40 -9.99
C ARG A 100 36.61 -3.85 -10.18
N GLN A 101 36.38 -5.00 -10.79
CA GLN A 101 35.03 -5.57 -10.98
C GLN A 101 34.37 -5.89 -9.63
N ASN A 102 35.10 -6.56 -8.73
CA ASN A 102 34.65 -6.85 -7.37
C ASN A 102 34.24 -5.56 -6.66
N ARG A 103 35.04 -4.49 -6.77
CA ARG A 103 34.72 -3.20 -6.14
C ARG A 103 33.43 -2.59 -6.69
N MET A 104 33.20 -2.62 -8.00
CA MET A 104 31.95 -2.13 -8.59
C MET A 104 30.75 -2.90 -8.07
N GLN A 105 30.85 -4.23 -8.00
CA GLN A 105 29.78 -5.08 -7.49
C GLN A 105 29.47 -4.81 -6.01
N LEU A 106 30.51 -4.59 -5.18
CA LEU A 106 30.30 -4.20 -3.78
C LEU A 106 29.66 -2.82 -3.64
N GLN A 107 30.00 -1.86 -4.51
CA GLN A 107 29.35 -0.55 -4.54
C GLN A 107 27.86 -0.68 -4.89
N GLU A 108 27.52 -1.50 -5.89
CA GLU A 108 26.12 -1.78 -6.24
C GLU A 108 25.36 -2.47 -5.11
N PHE A 109 26.00 -3.42 -4.41
CA PHE A 109 25.37 -4.05 -3.26
C PHE A 109 25.23 -3.08 -2.07
N LEU A 110 26.18 -2.17 -1.87
CA LEU A 110 26.08 -1.12 -0.87
C LEU A 110 24.94 -0.13 -1.18
N GLU A 111 24.74 0.23 -2.44
CA GLU A 111 23.57 1.02 -2.88
C GLU A 111 22.26 0.30 -2.53
N TYR A 112 22.19 -1.02 -2.79
CA TYR A 112 21.06 -1.84 -2.35
C TYR A 112 20.88 -1.81 -0.83
N LEU A 113 21.93 -2.00 -0.02
CA LEU A 113 21.82 -1.91 1.45
C LEU A 113 21.33 -0.53 1.91
N ASN A 114 21.73 0.55 1.23
CA ASN A 114 21.28 1.90 1.57
C ASN A 114 19.78 2.12 1.31
N THR A 115 19.13 1.33 0.44
CA THR A 115 17.66 1.37 0.30
C THR A 115 16.93 0.71 1.47
N LEU A 116 17.61 -0.20 2.18
CA LEU A 116 17.09 -0.86 3.39
C LEU A 116 17.40 -0.08 4.69
N ASP A 117 18.34 0.88 4.64
CA ASP A 117 18.86 1.56 5.83
C ASP A 117 17.85 2.54 6.44
N GLN A 118 16.96 1.98 7.25
CA GLN A 118 16.02 2.72 8.11
C GLN A 118 16.66 3.22 9.40
N TRP A 119 17.88 2.80 9.72
CA TRP A 119 18.59 3.11 10.97
C TRP A 119 19.65 4.19 10.83
N PHE A 120 19.89 4.69 9.62
CA PHE A 120 20.83 5.78 9.34
C PHE A 120 22.26 5.47 9.81
N ILE A 121 22.70 4.20 9.68
CA ILE A 121 23.93 3.69 10.32
C ILE A 121 25.22 4.31 9.75
N GLN A 122 25.19 4.93 8.57
CA GLN A 122 26.38 5.56 7.97
C GLN A 122 26.15 6.92 7.31
N SER A 123 24.94 7.47 7.33
CA SER A 123 24.77 8.87 6.94
C SER A 123 25.45 9.74 7.99
N THR A 124 26.32 10.66 7.55
CA THR A 124 26.70 11.77 8.41
C THR A 124 25.43 12.46 8.90
N ASP A 125 25.44 13.06 10.10
CA ASP A 125 24.27 13.77 10.64
C ASP A 125 23.66 14.71 9.58
N LEU A 126 24.50 15.34 8.74
CA LEU A 126 24.10 16.21 7.63
C LEU A 126 23.31 15.50 6.52
N GLU A 127 23.73 14.31 6.08
CA GLU A 127 23.01 13.55 5.05
C GLU A 127 21.68 13.00 5.59
N THR A 128 21.66 12.56 6.85
CA THR A 128 20.44 12.17 7.57
C THR A 128 19.47 13.35 7.61
N ILE A 129 19.93 14.52 8.08
CA ILE A 129 19.13 15.73 8.20
C ILE A 129 18.61 16.18 6.83
N LYS A 130 19.45 16.18 5.80
CA LYS A 130 19.03 16.57 4.45
C LYS A 130 17.92 15.66 3.92
N ARG A 131 18.08 14.34 4.05
CA ARG A 131 17.07 13.37 3.62
C ARG A 131 15.77 13.53 4.39
N GLN A 132 15.83 13.74 5.70
CA GLN A 132 14.65 14.02 6.53
C GLN A 132 13.96 15.33 6.14
N LEU A 133 14.72 16.40 5.87
CA LEU A 133 14.15 17.69 5.43
C LEU A 133 13.47 17.58 4.06
N GLU A 134 14.04 16.82 3.12
CA GLU A 134 13.43 16.54 1.82
C GLU A 134 12.12 15.76 1.97
N GLU A 135 12.10 14.75 2.83
CA GLU A 135 10.89 13.98 3.13
C GLU A 135 9.81 14.83 3.82
N ILE A 136 10.19 15.64 4.80
CA ILE A 136 9.29 16.61 5.47
C ILE A 136 8.72 17.59 4.46
N ALA A 137 9.53 18.12 3.54
CA ALA A 137 9.08 19.03 2.50
C ALA A 137 8.06 18.36 1.56
N LYS A 138 8.34 17.12 1.14
CA LYS A 138 7.44 16.33 0.30
C LYS A 138 6.11 16.04 1.01
N LEU A 139 6.15 15.56 2.25
CA LEU A 139 4.97 15.26 3.04
C LEU A 139 4.15 16.52 3.33
N ASN A 140 4.79 17.68 3.56
CA ASN A 140 4.09 18.95 3.75
C ASN A 140 3.39 19.43 2.47
N ALA A 141 4.03 19.27 1.31
CA ALA A 141 3.42 19.59 0.02
C ALA A 141 2.19 18.72 -0.26
N GLU A 142 2.29 17.42 0.00
CA GLU A 142 1.17 16.48 -0.14
C GLU A 142 0.03 16.79 0.84
N ASN A 143 0.35 17.07 2.11
CA ASN A 143 -0.64 17.49 3.10
C ASN A 143 -1.36 18.78 2.69
N LYS A 144 -0.64 19.75 2.11
CA LYS A 144 -1.25 20.98 1.61
C LYS A 144 -2.23 20.69 0.47
N LYS A 145 -1.82 19.88 -0.50
CA LYS A 145 -2.67 19.46 -1.62
C LYS A 145 -3.93 18.74 -1.14
N LEU A 146 -3.78 17.75 -0.24
CA LEU A 146 -4.91 17.00 0.31
C LEU A 146 -5.86 17.88 1.13
N LYS A 147 -5.35 18.89 1.84
CA LYS A 147 -6.18 19.87 2.56
C LYS A 147 -6.99 20.75 1.59
N GLU A 148 -6.39 21.18 0.49
CA GLU A 148 -7.08 21.95 -0.55
C GLU A 148 -8.15 21.12 -1.26
N GLU A 149 -7.85 19.87 -1.59
CA GLU A 149 -8.84 18.93 -2.16
C GLU A 149 -10.01 18.68 -1.18
N ASN A 150 -9.72 18.45 0.11
CA ASN A 150 -10.76 18.31 1.13
C ASN A 150 -11.60 19.57 1.27
N LYS A 151 -10.99 20.76 1.21
CA LYS A 151 -11.74 22.03 1.27
C LYS A 151 -12.73 22.12 0.11
N LYS A 152 -12.28 21.83 -1.12
CA LYS A 152 -13.14 21.81 -2.31
C LYS A 152 -14.27 20.78 -2.19
N LEU A 153 -13.98 19.58 -1.69
CA LEU A 153 -15.01 18.57 -1.46
C LEU A 153 -16.06 19.03 -0.44
N ARG A 154 -15.63 19.76 0.60
CA ARG A 154 -16.51 20.30 1.64
C ARG A 154 -17.31 21.54 1.25
N GLU A 155 -16.93 22.27 0.20
CA GLU A 155 -17.67 23.46 -0.26
C GLU A 155 -19.12 23.13 -0.63
N LEU A 156 -19.38 21.91 -1.11
CA LEU A 156 -20.73 21.41 -1.44
C LEU A 156 -21.35 20.57 -0.31
N GLU A 157 -20.62 20.35 0.78
CA GLU A 157 -21.16 19.66 1.95
C GLU A 157 -21.88 20.64 2.86
N THR A 158 -23.17 20.39 3.08
CA THR A 158 -23.93 21.05 4.14
C THR A 158 -24.08 20.12 5.34
N LYS A 159 -24.07 20.70 6.54
CA LYS A 159 -24.50 20.02 7.78
C LYS A 159 -26.02 20.00 7.92
N ASP A 160 -26.69 20.83 7.14
CA ASP A 160 -28.14 20.93 7.14
C ASP A 160 -28.76 19.69 6.48
N TYR A 161 -29.95 19.36 6.94
CA TYR A 161 -30.71 18.22 6.45
C TYR A 161 -32.17 18.58 6.31
N ILE A 162 -32.85 17.86 5.43
CA ILE A 162 -34.30 17.94 5.29
C ILE A 162 -34.91 16.93 6.25
N ASP A 163 -35.62 17.40 7.27
CA ASP A 163 -36.30 16.53 8.21
C ASP A 163 -37.67 16.09 7.68
N ILE A 164 -37.84 14.77 7.56
CA ILE A 164 -39.10 14.16 7.19
C ILE A 164 -39.88 13.91 8.47
N ARG A 165 -41.17 14.23 8.46
CA ARG A 165 -42.08 13.95 9.58
C ARG A 165 -41.93 12.49 10.05
N VAL A 166 -41.91 12.30 11.37
CA VAL A 166 -41.80 10.99 12.02
C VAL A 166 -42.76 9.98 11.37
N GLY A 167 -42.22 8.81 11.02
CA GLY A 167 -42.99 7.73 10.38
C GLY A 167 -43.27 7.90 8.88
N ARG A 168 -42.87 9.00 8.23
CA ARG A 168 -43.16 9.27 6.81
C ARG A 168 -41.97 9.09 5.85
N HIS A 169 -40.82 8.63 6.33
CA HIS A 169 -39.63 8.42 5.49
C HIS A 169 -39.88 7.44 4.32
N LYS A 170 -40.74 6.42 4.48
CA LYS A 170 -41.11 5.50 3.39
C LYS A 170 -41.94 6.16 2.30
N THR A 171 -42.72 7.19 2.64
CA THR A 171 -43.44 8.00 1.64
C THR A 171 -42.46 8.77 0.76
N LEU A 172 -41.34 9.26 1.31
CA LEU A 172 -40.27 9.83 0.50
C LEU A 172 -39.65 8.78 -0.43
N TYR A 173 -39.38 7.56 0.07
CA TYR A 173 -38.80 6.49 -0.76
C TYR A 173 -39.72 6.19 -1.94
N HIS A 174 -41.03 6.14 -1.73
CA HIS A 174 -42.02 5.96 -2.79
C HIS A 174 -41.96 7.07 -3.85
N LEU A 175 -41.84 8.33 -3.44
CA LEU A 175 -41.70 9.45 -4.37
C LEU A 175 -40.40 9.37 -5.18
N MET A 176 -39.28 9.00 -4.54
CA MET A 176 -37.99 8.87 -5.20
C MET A 176 -37.97 7.71 -6.20
N LEU A 177 -38.63 6.59 -5.89
CA LEU A 177 -38.82 5.48 -6.83
C LEU A 177 -39.64 5.90 -8.04
N GLN A 178 -40.71 6.68 -7.83
CA GLN A 178 -41.49 7.22 -8.95
C GLN A 178 -40.63 8.12 -9.83
N ILE A 179 -39.82 9.02 -9.25
CA ILE A 179 -38.90 9.89 -10.01
C ILE A 179 -37.93 9.06 -10.87
N ARG A 180 -37.37 7.98 -10.31
CA ARG A 180 -36.49 7.06 -11.04
C ARG A 180 -37.18 6.42 -12.24
N GLU A 181 -38.47 6.08 -12.13
CA GLU A 181 -39.24 5.41 -13.18
C GLU A 181 -39.83 6.37 -14.22
N LEU A 182 -39.77 7.69 -14.00
CA LEU A 182 -40.30 8.68 -14.94
C LEU A 182 -39.53 8.66 -16.27
N LYS A 183 -40.27 8.63 -17.37
CA LYS A 183 -39.75 8.74 -18.73
C LYS A 183 -40.24 10.01 -19.42
N LEU A 184 -39.36 10.60 -20.21
CA LEU A 184 -39.65 11.71 -21.10
C LEU A 184 -40.26 11.22 -22.42
N ASN A 185 -40.70 12.16 -23.27
CA ASN A 185 -41.36 11.87 -24.53
C ASN A 185 -40.50 11.05 -25.51
N ASP A 186 -39.18 11.10 -25.36
CA ASP A 186 -38.20 10.31 -26.13
C ASP A 186 -37.93 8.93 -25.51
N ASN A 187 -38.77 8.52 -24.54
CA ASN A 187 -38.69 7.26 -23.79
C ASN A 187 -37.40 7.10 -22.95
N LYS A 188 -36.65 8.19 -22.75
CA LYS A 188 -35.50 8.20 -21.83
C LYS A 188 -35.94 8.57 -20.42
N GLU A 189 -35.22 8.05 -19.44
CA GLU A 189 -35.45 8.36 -18.03
C GLU A 189 -35.21 9.83 -17.72
N LEU A 190 -36.06 10.43 -16.88
CA LEU A 190 -35.86 11.79 -16.38
C LEU A 190 -34.58 11.89 -15.54
N ALA A 191 -34.33 10.89 -14.70
CA ALA A 191 -33.23 10.86 -13.74
C ALA A 191 -32.55 9.48 -13.74
N ASN A 192 -31.50 9.35 -14.53
CA ASN A 192 -30.67 8.14 -14.56
C ASN A 192 -29.51 8.28 -13.56
N ALA A 193 -29.29 7.24 -12.76
CA ALA A 193 -28.19 7.18 -11.80
C ALA A 193 -27.07 6.26 -12.30
N THR A 194 -25.84 6.79 -12.38
CA THR A 194 -24.64 6.03 -12.82
C THR A 194 -24.39 4.76 -12.00
N THR A 195 -24.76 4.77 -10.71
CA THR A 195 -24.77 3.56 -9.87
C THR A 195 -26.05 3.51 -9.04
N LEU A 196 -26.55 2.29 -8.83
CA LEU A 196 -27.79 2.03 -8.09
C LEU A 196 -27.78 2.58 -6.65
N ASN A 197 -26.59 2.70 -6.05
CA ASN A 197 -26.42 3.17 -4.68
C ASN A 197 -26.58 4.70 -4.53
N ILE A 198 -26.64 5.48 -5.62
CA ILE A 198 -26.69 6.95 -5.57
C ILE A 198 -27.95 7.43 -4.84
N TRP A 199 -29.12 6.87 -5.16
CA TRP A 199 -30.38 7.22 -4.49
C TRP A 199 -30.31 6.96 -2.98
N SER A 200 -29.77 5.81 -2.58
CA SER A 200 -29.60 5.48 -1.16
C SER A 200 -28.60 6.40 -0.44
N LYS A 201 -27.50 6.77 -1.10
CA LYS A 201 -26.51 7.73 -0.56
C LYS A 201 -27.11 9.11 -0.39
N MET A 202 -27.82 9.61 -1.40
CA MET A 202 -28.45 10.93 -1.38
C MET A 202 -29.48 11.02 -0.25
N ILE A 203 -30.37 10.03 -0.13
CA ILE A 203 -31.39 10.00 0.92
C ILE A 203 -30.75 9.95 2.31
N ALA A 204 -29.77 9.06 2.53
CA ALA A 204 -29.10 8.93 3.81
C ALA A 204 -28.26 10.17 4.18
N LYS A 205 -27.69 10.87 3.19
CA LYS A 205 -26.87 12.06 3.42
C LYS A 205 -27.72 13.28 3.76
N TYR A 206 -28.77 13.55 2.98
CA TYR A 206 -29.48 14.83 3.04
C TYR A 206 -30.82 14.80 3.79
N PHE A 207 -31.34 13.62 4.12
CA PHE A 207 -32.63 13.50 4.81
C PHE A 207 -32.50 12.87 6.20
N ARG A 208 -33.40 13.31 7.10
CA ARG A 208 -33.61 12.75 8.44
C ARG A 208 -35.06 12.38 8.63
N ALA A 209 -35.37 11.54 9.61
CA ALA A 209 -36.73 11.13 9.93
C ALA A 209 -37.04 11.45 11.39
N GLY A 210 -37.69 12.60 11.62
CA GLY A 210 -37.92 13.14 12.97
C GLY A 210 -36.63 13.44 13.70
N GLY A 211 -35.68 14.09 13.01
CA GLY A 211 -34.35 14.42 13.49
C GLY A 211 -33.36 13.25 13.54
N LYS A 212 -33.79 12.02 13.25
CA LYS A 212 -32.92 10.83 13.31
C LYS A 212 -32.28 10.52 11.97
N GLU A 213 -31.03 10.05 12.02
CA GLU A 213 -30.31 9.60 10.84
C GLU A 213 -31.01 8.42 10.16
N ILE A 214 -31.07 8.49 8.83
CA ILE A 214 -31.58 7.41 8.01
C ILE A 214 -30.39 6.54 7.58
N SER A 215 -30.35 5.30 8.06
CA SER A 215 -29.30 4.35 7.68
C SER A 215 -29.36 4.05 6.18
N MET A 216 -28.22 4.16 5.50
CA MET A 216 -28.08 3.82 4.08
C MET A 216 -28.53 2.38 3.77
N GLU A 217 -28.23 1.43 4.65
CA GLU A 217 -28.64 0.02 4.48
C GLU A 217 -30.15 -0.16 4.56
N SER A 218 -30.81 0.66 5.39
CA SER A 218 -32.27 0.64 5.49
C SER A 218 -32.91 1.16 4.21
N VAL A 219 -32.34 2.21 3.61
CA VAL A 219 -32.80 2.74 2.32
C VAL A 219 -32.57 1.73 1.20
N LYS A 220 -31.38 1.14 1.11
CA LYS A 220 -31.01 0.17 0.05
C LYS A 220 -32.01 -0.97 -0.12
N ARG A 221 -32.61 -1.44 0.96
CA ARG A 221 -33.62 -2.52 0.92
C ARG A 221 -34.85 -2.14 0.08
N TYR A 222 -35.12 -0.86 -0.15
CA TYR A 222 -36.26 -0.38 -0.92
C TYR A 222 -35.90 0.05 -2.35
N PHE A 223 -34.62 0.01 -2.73
CA PHE A 223 -34.15 0.45 -4.05
C PHE A 223 -33.48 -0.72 -4.81
N PRO A 224 -34.28 -1.59 -5.47
CA PRO A 224 -33.75 -2.74 -6.18
C PRO A 224 -32.99 -2.38 -7.46
N PRO A 225 -32.02 -3.21 -7.89
CA PRO A 225 -31.40 -3.12 -9.22
C PRO A 225 -32.44 -3.34 -10.32
N GLU A 226 -32.26 -2.70 -11.49
CA GLU A 226 -33.11 -2.91 -12.67
C GLU A 226 -32.96 -4.31 -13.30
N ASN A 227 -31.82 -4.98 -13.09
CA ASN A 227 -31.52 -6.26 -13.73
C ASN A 227 -31.71 -7.42 -12.76
N ASN A 228 -32.72 -8.26 -13.03
CA ASN A 228 -32.92 -9.69 -12.68
C ASN A 228 -32.16 -10.27 -11.46
N ALA A 229 -31.98 -9.48 -10.41
CA ALA A 229 -31.36 -9.90 -9.18
C ALA A 229 -32.41 -10.57 -8.30
N ASP A 230 -31.96 -11.42 -7.40
CA ASP A 230 -32.80 -12.03 -6.38
C ASP A 230 -33.52 -10.93 -5.55
N LEU A 231 -34.78 -10.67 -5.92
CA LEU A 231 -35.60 -9.61 -5.33
C LEU A 231 -36.03 -9.95 -3.90
N THR A 232 -35.79 -11.17 -3.41
CA THR A 232 -36.17 -11.61 -2.05
C THR A 232 -35.52 -10.78 -0.95
N LYS A 233 -34.38 -10.12 -1.24
CA LYS A 233 -33.65 -9.25 -0.31
C LYS A 233 -34.21 -7.83 -0.24
N TYR A 234 -35.10 -7.47 -1.15
CA TYR A 234 -35.69 -6.14 -1.26
C TYR A 234 -37.11 -6.13 -0.70
N LYS A 235 -37.54 -4.95 -0.25
CA LYS A 235 -38.84 -4.71 0.36
C LYS A 235 -39.62 -3.75 -0.51
N ASP A 236 -40.88 -4.07 -0.73
CA ASP A 236 -41.83 -3.11 -1.27
C ASP A 236 -42.19 -2.04 -0.23
N ILE A 237 -42.56 -0.87 -0.73
CA ILE A 237 -43.16 0.17 0.11
C ILE A 237 -44.58 -0.27 0.51
N PRO A 238 -44.91 -0.31 1.81
CA PRO A 238 -46.26 -0.63 2.26
C PRO A 238 -47.31 0.31 1.69
N GLN A 239 -48.52 -0.19 1.37
CA GLN A 239 -49.56 0.64 0.75
C GLN A 239 -49.93 1.88 1.57
N LYS A 240 -49.95 1.78 2.90
CA LYS A 240 -50.20 2.91 3.80
C LYS A 240 -49.21 4.07 3.66
N ASP A 241 -48.03 3.81 3.09
CA ASP A 241 -46.95 4.78 2.91
C ASP A 241 -46.93 5.35 1.47
N LYS A 242 -47.69 4.77 0.53
CA LYS A 242 -47.85 5.22 -0.87
C LYS A 242 -48.91 6.33 -0.99
N LEU A 243 -48.66 7.47 -0.34
CA LEU A 243 -49.64 8.55 -0.21
C LEU A 243 -49.79 9.45 -1.45
N PHE A 244 -48.79 9.47 -2.33
CA PHE A 244 -48.71 10.39 -3.45
C PHE A 244 -48.31 9.67 -4.73
N THR A 245 -48.87 10.13 -5.85
CA THR A 245 -48.56 9.64 -7.20
C THR A 245 -48.17 10.81 -8.10
N ILE A 246 -47.06 10.67 -8.83
CA ILE A 246 -46.60 11.62 -9.84
C ILE A 246 -47.24 11.21 -11.17
N VAL A 247 -48.00 12.12 -11.77
CA VAL A 247 -48.66 11.91 -13.07
C VAL A 247 -48.19 12.96 -14.07
N PRO A 248 -48.08 12.63 -15.36
CA PRO A 248 -47.79 13.61 -16.39
C PRO A 248 -48.83 14.73 -16.39
N ALA A 249 -48.38 15.97 -16.55
CA ALA A 249 -49.29 17.09 -16.72
C ALA A 249 -50.08 16.92 -18.02
N LYS A 250 -51.35 17.34 -18.03
CA LYS A 250 -52.13 17.47 -19.27
C LYS A 250 -51.36 18.42 -20.21
N LYS A 251 -51.24 18.06 -21.50
CA LYS A 251 -50.57 18.89 -22.52
C LYS A 251 -51.01 20.35 -22.35
N ARG A 252 -50.09 21.20 -21.91
CA ARG A 252 -50.28 22.64 -22.03
C ARG A 252 -50.04 22.94 -23.51
N SER A 253 -51.09 23.37 -24.21
CA SER A 253 -50.93 23.97 -25.53
C SER A 253 -49.94 25.12 -25.38
N LEU A 254 -48.77 24.99 -26.00
CA LEU A 254 -47.88 26.12 -26.26
C LEU A 254 -48.54 27.03 -27.29
#